data_AF-A0A1E5SSH7-F1
#
_entry.id   AF-A0A1E5SSH7-F1
#
_cell.length_a   1.000
_cell.length_b   1.000
_cell.length_c   1.000
_cell.angle_alpha   90.00
_cell.angle_beta   90.00
_cell.angle_gamma   90.00
#
_symmetry.space_group_name_H-M   'P 1'
#
loop_
_entity.id
_entity.type
_entity.pdbx_description
1 polymer ?
#
loop_
_entity_poly.entity_id
_entity_poly.type
_entity_poly.pdbx_seq_one_letter_code
_entity_poly.pdbx_strand_id
1 'polypeptide(L)' 'MRHIQLKIDFTNREFEIINLLAEGSRAKEIANELFVSEFTVRTHMKNILRKSHARNTTALVATCIRQGLI' A
#
# COMPACT_ATOMS: atom_id res chain seq x y z
N MET A 1 -22.71 3.93 16.46
CA MET A 1 -21.38 4.13 17.08
C MET A 1 -20.42 4.54 15.98
N ARG A 2 -19.95 5.80 15.97
CA ARG A 2 -18.98 6.29 14.98
C ARG A 2 -17.65 5.59 15.24
N HIS A 3 -17.25 4.67 14.38
CA HIS A 3 -15.89 4.14 14.40
C HIS A 3 -14.94 5.29 14.08
N ILE A 4 -14.05 5.58 15.02
CA ILE A 4 -12.94 6.51 14.86
C ILE A 4 -12.13 6.00 13.66
N GLN A 5 -12.19 6.74 12.55
CA GLN A 5 -11.41 6.45 11.36
C GLN A 5 -9.94 6.72 11.70
N LEU A 6 -9.20 5.69 12.09
CA LEU A 6 -7.75 5.77 12.20
C LEU A 6 -7.21 6.02 10.80
N LYS A 7 -6.88 7.29 10.52
CA LYS A 7 -6.20 7.68 9.28
C LYS A 7 -4.83 7.04 9.34
N ILE A 8 -4.63 5.96 8.59
CA ILE A 8 -3.33 5.29 8.51
C ILE A 8 -2.38 6.25 7.82
N ASP A 9 -1.33 6.66 8.52
CA ASP A 9 -0.33 7.57 7.99
C ASP A 9 0.75 6.79 7.24
N PHE A 10 0.60 6.72 5.92
CA PHE A 10 1.59 6.15 5.02
C PHE A 10 2.56 7.24 4.59
N THR A 11 3.84 6.88 4.44
CA THR A 11 4.80 7.80 3.83
C THR A 11 4.46 8.02 2.35
N ASN A 12 4.97 9.09 1.74
CA ASN A 12 4.79 9.34 0.30
C ASN A 12 5.18 8.13 -0.54
N ARG A 13 6.30 7.49 -0.19
CA ARG A 13 6.76 6.29 -0.88
C ARG A 13 5.84 5.08 -0.70
N GLU A 14 5.25 4.93 0.48
CA GLU A 14 4.26 3.88 0.72
C GLU A 14 2.96 4.16 -0.07
N PHE A 15 2.54 5.42 -0.17
CA PHE A 15 1.41 5.83 -1.02
C PHE A 15 1.66 5.56 -2.51
N GLU A 16 2.84 5.90 -3.04
CA GLU A 16 3.22 5.56 -4.43
C GLU A 16 3.06 4.05 -4.68
N ILE A 17 3.58 3.22 -3.78
CA ILE A 17 3.47 1.76 -3.88
C ILE A 17 2.00 1.31 -3.81
N ILE A 18 1.19 1.88 -2.92
CA ILE A 18 -0.24 1.53 -2.78
C ILE A 18 -1.00 1.87 -4.07
N ASN A 19 -0.75 3.03 -4.69
CA ASN A 19 -1.40 3.43 -5.94
C ASN A 19 -1.07 2.45 -7.07
N LEU A 20 0.20 2.10 -7.23
CA LEU A 20 0.60 1.14 -8.26
C LEU A 20 0.03 -0.27 -8.01
N LEU A 21 -0.11 -0.67 -6.74
CA LEU A 21 -0.79 -1.92 -6.39
C LEU A 21 -2.29 -1.86 -6.74
N ALA A 22 -2.93 -0.69 -6.61
CA ALA A 22 -4.32 -0.49 -7.00
C ALA A 22 -4.53 -0.53 -8.51
N GLU A 23 -3.53 -0.10 -9.28
CA GLU A 23 -3.47 -0.22 -10.75
C GLU A 23 -3.20 -1.66 -11.22
N GLY A 24 -2.87 -2.57 -10.31
CA GLY A 24 -2.63 -3.99 -10.61
C GLY A 24 -1.16 -4.34 -10.87
N SER A 25 -0.24 -3.40 -10.63
CA SER A 25 1.20 -3.62 -10.82
C SER A 25 1.75 -4.65 -9.83
N ARG A 26 2.63 -5.52 -10.30
CA ARG A 26 3.37 -6.49 -9.49
C ARG A 26 4.61 -5.85 -8.89
N ALA A 27 5.17 -6.47 -7.83
CA ALA A 27 6.35 -5.94 -7.14
C ALA A 27 7.55 -5.63 -8.06
N LYS A 28 7.75 -6.43 -9.12
CA LYS A 28 8.79 -6.21 -10.13
C LYS A 28 8.52 -4.98 -11.00
N GLU A 29 7.27 -4.76 -11.40
CA GLU A 29 6.86 -3.59 -12.21
C GLU A 29 6.99 -2.31 -11.39
N ILE A 30 6.53 -2.34 -10.14
CA ILE A 30 6.70 -1.25 -9.17
C ILE A 30 8.18 -0.96 -8.95
N ALA A 31 9.02 -1.98 -8.82
CA ALA A 31 10.46 -1.80 -8.62
C ALA A 31 11.11 -1.05 -9.79
N ASN A 32 10.73 -1.41 -11.02
CA ASN A 32 11.21 -0.75 -12.23
C ASN A 32 10.76 0.71 -12.30
N GLU A 33 9.48 0.98 -12.05
CA GLU A 33 8.90 2.32 -12.11
C GLU A 33 9.50 3.25 -11.05
N LEU A 34 9.73 2.69 -9.87
CA LEU A 34 10.22 3.43 -8.72
C LEU A 34 11.75 3.44 -8.61
N PHE A 35 12.47 2.87 -9.59
CA PHE A 35 13.94 2.77 -9.67
C PHE A 35 14.58 2.17 -8.41
N VAL A 36 14.00 1.09 -7.88
CA VAL A 36 14.51 0.36 -6.70
C VAL A 36 14.49 -1.15 -6.94
N SER A 37 15.03 -1.94 -6.01
CA SER A 37 14.97 -3.40 -6.12
C SER A 37 13.57 -3.96 -5.78
N GLU A 38 13.20 -5.10 -6.38
CA GLU A 38 11.98 -5.83 -6.00
C GLU A 38 11.96 -6.18 -4.50
N PHE A 39 13.13 -6.50 -3.93
CA PHE A 39 13.27 -6.74 -2.49
C PHE A 39 12.91 -5.51 -1.64
N THR A 40 13.32 -4.32 -2.08
CA THR A 40 12.96 -3.04 -1.45
C THR A 40 11.45 -2.85 -1.48
N VAL A 41 10.80 -3.05 -2.63
CA VAL A 41 9.34 -2.96 -2.76
C VAL A 41 8.63 -3.95 -1.84
N ARG A 42 9.07 -5.21 -1.80
CA ARG A 42 8.49 -6.23 -0.90
C ARG A 42 8.63 -5.85 0.57
N THR A 43 9.74 -5.22 0.95
CA THR A 43 9.96 -4.71 2.30
C THR A 43 8.97 -3.59 2.64
N HIS A 44 8.77 -2.64 1.73
CA HIS A 44 7.72 -1.62 1.89
C HIS A 44 6.33 -2.24 1.98
N MET A 45 5.96 -3.17 1.10
CA MET A 45 4.67 -3.88 1.16
C MET A 45 4.43 -4.56 2.51
N LYS A 46 5.45 -5.23 3.06
CA LYS A 46 5.37 -5.83 4.40
C LYS A 46 5.11 -4.79 5.49
N ASN A 47 5.79 -3.66 5.43
CA ASN A 47 5.60 -2.56 6.37
C ASN A 47 4.21 -1.93 6.25
N ILE A 48 3.71 -1.72 5.02
CA ILE A 48 2.38 -1.19 4.72
C ILE A 48 1.29 -2.12 5.28
N LEU A 49 1.40 -3.43 5.04
CA LEU A 49 0.45 -4.41 5.58
C LEU A 49 0.45 -4.43 7.11
N ARG A 50 1.63 -4.34 7.73
CA ARG A 50 1.75 -4.24 9.18
C ARG A 50 1.10 -2.96 9.72
N LYS A 51 1.35 -1.80 9.11
CA LYS A 51 0.79 -0.49 9.52
C LYS A 51 -0.74 -0.44 9.36
N SER A 52 -1.26 -1.03 8.30
CA SER A 52 -2.70 -1.03 7.98
C SER A 52 -3.48 -2.13 8.67
N HIS A 53 -2.81 -3.08 9.32
CA HIS A 53 -3.40 -4.33 9.81
C HIS A 53 -4.14 -5.13 8.72
N ALA A 54 -3.82 -4.90 7.44
CA ALA A 54 -4.42 -5.62 6.35
C ALA A 54 -3.79 -7.02 6.23
N ARG A 55 -4.66 -8.03 6.05
CA ARG A 55 -4.23 -9.43 5.90
C ARG A 55 -3.44 -9.71 4.61
N ASN A 56 -3.68 -8.93 3.57
CA ASN A 56 -3.02 -9.04 2.27
C ASN A 56 -3.20 -7.75 1.47
N THR A 57 -2.48 -7.65 0.35
CA THR A 57 -2.48 -6.47 -0.53
C THR A 57 -3.87 -6.13 -1.06
N THR A 58 -4.67 -7.13 -1.43
CA THR A 58 -6.03 -6.89 -1.93
C THR A 58 -6.92 -6.25 -0.85
N ALA A 59 -6.84 -6.74 0.38
CA ALA A 59 -7.57 -6.18 1.51
C ALA A 59 -7.10 -4.76 1.84
N LEU A 60 -5.79 -4.49 1.73
CA LEU A 60 -5.20 -3.16 1.87
C LEU A 60 -5.78 -2.21 0.82
N VAL A 61 -5.64 -2.52 -0.47
CA VAL A 61 -6.10 -1.68 -1.58
C VAL A 61 -7.60 -1.41 -1.46
N ALA A 62 -8.41 -2.44 -1.21
CA ALA A 62 -9.85 -2.28 -1.02
C ALA A 62 -10.19 -1.39 0.18
N THR A 63 -9.37 -1.42 1.24
CA THR A 63 -9.53 -0.52 2.39
C THR A 63 -9.17 0.91 2.02
N CYS A 64 -8.04 1.14 1.36
CA CYS A 64 -7.64 2.47 0.92
C CYS A 64 -8.70 3.13 0.02
N ILE A 65 -9.26 2.39 -0.94
CA ILE A 65 -10.34 2.86 -1.81
C ILE A 65 -11.61 3.19 -1.00
N ARG A 66 -12.06 2.29 -0.11
CA ARG A 66 -13.25 2.54 0.72
C ARG A 66 -13.12 3.75 1.63
N GLN A 67 -11.88 4.08 2.02
CA GLN A 67 -11.59 5.21 2.89
C GLN A 67 -11.28 6.51 2.11
N GLY A 68 -11.28 6.47 0.77
CA GLY A 68 -10.94 7.62 -0.07
C GLY A 68 -9.48 8.07 0.10
N LEU A 69 -8.57 7.14 0.43
CA LEU A 69 -7.14 7.42 0.55
C LEU A 69 -6.43 7.36 -0.82
N ILE A 70 -7.00 6.61 -1.77
CA ILE A 70 -6.62 6.48 -3.17
C ILE A 70 -7.90 6.33 -4.01
#